data_AF-A0A9D1FWL6-F1
#
_entry.id   AF-A0A9D1FWL6-F1
#
_cell.length_a   1.000
_cell.length_b   1.000
_cell.length_c   1.000
_cell.angle_alpha   90.00
_cell.angle_beta   90.00
_cell.angle_gamma   90.00
#
_symmetry.space_group_name_H-M   'P 1'
#
loop_
_entity.id
_entity.type
_entity.pdbx_description
1 polymer ?
#
loop_
_entity_poly.entity_id
_entity_poly.type
_entity_poly.pdbx_seq_one_letter_code
_entity_poly.pdbx_strand_id
1 'polypeptide(L)'
;MRINFYTPLSILNKTNGYKQNFNAKEVSNAAKLTEYSDLRVFHHHIYEYKKGIRNLILTTEKAKYRDSIEKRLNNENIDYVIHDINNGKINVYFGEKKCVDVVKTFSPKLNELTAEQDFILGIMLGYDRVKQCERYLKIKNNVIRLKSNSQLDS
;
A
#
# COMPACT_ATOMS: atom_id res chain seq x y z
N MET A 1 29.16 -16.92 -23.99
CA MET A 1 29.97 -16.86 -22.75
C MET A 1 29.06 -17.22 -21.57
N ARG A 2 29.03 -18.50 -21.19
CA ARG A 2 28.34 -19.00 -19.98
C ARG A 2 29.38 -19.03 -18.87
N ILE A 3 29.06 -18.48 -17.70
CA ILE A 3 29.80 -18.81 -16.48
C ILE A 3 28.77 -19.11 -15.40
N ASN A 4 28.72 -20.39 -15.05
CA ASN A 4 27.90 -20.95 -13.98
C ASN A 4 28.38 -20.40 -12.63
N PHE A 5 27.46 -19.93 -11.81
CA PHE A 5 27.67 -19.73 -10.39
C PHE A 5 27.37 -21.04 -9.68
N TYR A 6 28.40 -21.77 -9.23
CA TYR A 6 28.30 -22.68 -8.10
C TYR A 6 29.70 -23.01 -7.56
N THR A 7 29.94 -22.65 -6.31
CA THR A 7 30.84 -23.40 -5.43
C THR A 7 30.11 -23.69 -4.12
N PRO A 8 30.39 -24.85 -3.48
CA PRO A 8 29.42 -25.55 -2.64
C PRO A 8 29.45 -25.09 -1.18
N LEU A 9 28.29 -25.14 -0.54
CA LEU A 9 28.17 -25.26 0.92
C LEU A 9 28.79 -26.59 1.36
N SER A 10 30.00 -26.57 1.90
CA SER A 10 30.42 -27.54 2.91
C SER A 10 31.64 -27.06 3.69
N ILE A 11 31.64 -27.41 4.98
CA ILE A 11 32.73 -27.30 5.97
C ILE A 11 32.64 -26.07 6.90
N LEU A 12 31.81 -26.19 7.95
CA LEU A 12 32.20 -26.16 9.37
C LEU A 12 30.96 -25.93 10.26
N ASN A 13 30.21 -27.01 10.49
CA ASN A 13 29.60 -27.21 11.80
C ASN A 13 30.75 -27.39 12.81
N LYS A 14 31.13 -26.31 13.49
CA LYS A 14 31.80 -26.38 14.79
C LYS A 14 30.91 -25.70 15.80
N THR A 15 30.28 -26.55 16.60
CA THR A 15 29.69 -26.24 17.89
C THR A 15 30.58 -25.26 18.66
N ASN A 16 30.06 -24.10 19.01
CA ASN A 16 30.47 -23.35 20.19
C ASN A 16 29.37 -22.36 20.55
N GLY A 17 28.93 -22.40 21.81
CA GLY A 17 27.86 -21.56 22.32
C GLY A 17 28.19 -20.08 22.15
N TYR A 18 27.52 -19.42 21.21
CA TYR A 18 27.50 -17.97 21.13
C TYR A 18 26.26 -17.49 21.89
N LYS A 19 26.48 -16.89 23.07
CA LYS A 19 25.58 -15.84 23.54
C LYS A 19 25.57 -14.78 22.44
N GLN A 20 24.50 -14.74 21.65
CA GLN A 20 24.33 -13.74 20.60
C GLN A 20 24.13 -12.39 21.28
N ASN A 21 25.22 -11.66 21.50
CA ASN A 21 25.18 -10.23 21.73
C ASN A 21 24.82 -9.57 20.40
N PHE A 22 23.53 -9.52 20.08
CA PHE A 22 23.06 -8.76 18.93
C PHE A 22 23.37 -7.28 19.16
N ASN A 23 24.24 -6.72 18.34
CA ASN A 23 24.61 -5.32 18.44
C ASN A 23 23.43 -4.45 17.98
N ALA A 24 23.03 -3.45 18.79
CA ALA A 24 21.87 -2.59 18.49
C ALA A 24 21.96 -1.91 17.10
N LYS A 25 23.18 -1.63 16.63
CA LYS A 25 23.42 -1.09 15.28
C LYS A 25 23.06 -2.09 14.17
N GLU A 26 23.37 -3.36 14.34
CA GLU A 26 23.07 -4.41 13.35
C GLU A 26 21.56 -4.71 13.29
N VAL A 27 20.89 -4.72 14.46
CA VAL A 27 19.43 -4.84 14.56
C VAL A 27 18.74 -3.66 13.89
N SER A 28 19.24 -2.44 14.07
CA SER A 28 18.68 -1.23 13.44
C SER A 28 18.84 -1.21 11.90
N ASN A 29 19.94 -1.76 11.38
CA ASN A 29 20.17 -1.85 9.94
C ASN A 29 19.30 -2.93 9.30
N ALA A 30 19.14 -4.08 9.94
CA ALA A 30 18.24 -5.14 9.49
C ALA A 30 16.78 -4.64 9.44
N ALA A 31 16.32 -3.96 10.51
CA ALA A 31 14.97 -3.40 10.57
C ALA A 31 14.70 -2.38 9.45
N LYS A 32 15.66 -1.49 9.16
CA LYS A 32 15.58 -0.54 8.05
C LYS A 32 15.53 -1.22 6.68
N LEU A 33 16.34 -2.26 6.48
CA LEU A 33 16.33 -3.04 5.22
C LEU A 33 14.98 -3.76 5.03
N THR A 34 14.44 -4.35 6.10
CA THR A 34 13.11 -4.97 6.08
C THR A 34 12.02 -3.95 5.78
N GLU A 35 12.05 -2.77 6.41
CA GLU A 35 11.11 -1.68 6.12
C GLU A 35 11.18 -1.23 4.66
N TYR A 36 12.39 -0.98 4.15
CA TYR A 36 12.56 -0.57 2.76
C TYR A 36 12.02 -1.64 1.79
N SER A 37 12.26 -2.92 2.11
CA SER A 37 11.73 -4.05 1.34
C SER A 37 10.19 -4.11 1.38
N ASP A 38 9.60 -3.95 2.56
CA ASP A 38 8.15 -3.94 2.76
C ASP A 38 7.48 -2.76 2.03
N LEU A 39 8.14 -1.60 1.98
CA LEU A 39 7.64 -0.38 1.32
C LEU A 39 8.06 -0.23 -0.16
N ARG A 40 8.63 -1.27 -0.78
CA ARG A 40 9.07 -1.20 -2.20
C ARG A 40 7.94 -0.80 -3.15
N VAL A 41 6.74 -1.33 -2.93
CA VAL A 41 5.56 -1.02 -3.77
C VAL A 41 5.10 0.42 -3.55
N PHE A 42 5.03 0.87 -2.29
CA PHE A 42 4.76 2.27 -1.96
C PHE A 42 5.75 3.23 -2.63
N HIS A 43 7.05 2.92 -2.58
CA HIS A 43 8.06 3.72 -3.27
C HIS A 43 7.85 3.75 -4.78
N HIS A 44 7.55 2.60 -5.39
CA HIS A 44 7.21 2.53 -6.80
C HIS A 44 6.04 3.44 -7.16
N HIS A 45 4.99 3.46 -6.33
CA HIS A 45 3.83 4.31 -6.55
C HIS A 45 4.15 5.81 -6.47
N ILE A 46 5.07 6.25 -5.60
CA ILE A 46 5.55 7.65 -5.63
C ILE A 46 6.16 8.00 -6.99
N TYR A 47 6.92 7.09 -7.60
CA TYR A 47 7.47 7.32 -8.94
C TYR A 47 6.38 7.39 -10.01
N GLU A 48 5.38 6.52 -9.96
CA GLU A 48 4.25 6.56 -10.90
C GLU A 48 3.48 7.88 -10.84
N TYR A 49 3.21 8.35 -9.62
CA TYR A 49 2.56 9.66 -9.41
C TYR A 49 3.41 10.80 -9.99
N LYS A 50 4.71 10.82 -9.68
CA LYS A 50 5.63 11.84 -10.20
C LYS A 50 5.78 11.83 -11.72
N LYS A 51 5.52 10.69 -12.36
CA LYS A 51 5.50 10.57 -13.83
C LYS A 51 4.17 10.97 -14.46
N GLY A 52 3.16 11.30 -13.64
CA GLY A 52 1.83 11.71 -14.11
C GLY A 52 1.01 10.56 -14.67
N ILE A 53 1.28 9.31 -14.25
CA ILE A 53 0.52 8.14 -14.73
C ILE A 53 -0.91 8.17 -14.21
N ARG A 54 -1.10 8.62 -12.97
CA ARG A 54 -2.40 8.75 -12.30
C ARG A 54 -2.39 9.89 -11.29
N ASN A 55 -3.52 10.55 -11.13
CA ASN A 55 -3.66 11.73 -10.29
C ASN A 55 -3.88 11.38 -8.80
N LEU A 56 -4.33 10.16 -8.51
CA LEU A 56 -4.51 9.65 -7.17
C LEU A 56 -4.01 8.21 -7.10
N ILE A 57 -3.38 7.87 -5.98
CA ILE A 57 -2.93 6.52 -5.66
C ILE A 57 -3.58 6.08 -4.36
N LEU A 58 -4.00 4.82 -4.31
CA LEU A 58 -4.38 4.10 -3.11
C LEU A 58 -3.42 2.91 -2.95
N THR A 59 -2.79 2.80 -1.79
CA THR A 59 -2.06 1.59 -1.37
C THR A 59 -2.46 1.19 0.05
N THR A 60 -2.37 -0.10 0.36
CA THR A 60 -2.61 -0.62 1.70
C THR A 60 -1.28 -1.05 2.32
N GLU A 61 -0.90 -0.40 3.41
CA GLU A 61 0.38 -0.62 4.08
C GLU A 61 0.18 -1.11 5.52
N LYS A 62 1.25 -1.58 6.15
CA LYS A 62 1.24 -1.95 7.57
C LYS A 62 1.26 -0.66 8.42
N ALA A 63 0.38 -0.57 9.42
CA ALA A 63 0.25 0.61 10.28
C ALA A 63 1.56 1.01 10.99
N LYS A 64 2.43 0.03 11.31
CA LYS A 64 3.76 0.27 11.89
C LYS A 64 4.68 1.17 11.04
N TYR A 65 4.38 1.34 9.74
CA TYR A 65 5.16 2.17 8.83
C TYR A 65 4.55 3.56 8.59
N ARG A 66 3.46 3.93 9.30
CA ARG A 66 2.78 5.22 9.14
C ARG A 66 3.75 6.39 9.17
N ASP A 67 4.59 6.51 10.20
CA ASP A 67 5.50 7.64 10.37
C ASP A 67 6.49 7.76 9.20
N SER A 68 6.98 6.63 8.69
CA SER A 68 7.90 6.60 7.55
C SER A 68 7.22 7.03 6.25
N ILE A 69 5.99 6.57 6.04
CA ILE A 69 5.14 6.93 4.90
C ILE A 69 4.82 8.43 4.91
N GLU A 70 4.34 8.97 6.04
CA GLU A 70 4.02 10.38 6.20
C GLU A 70 5.26 11.25 5.99
N LYS A 71 6.39 10.89 6.62
CA LYS A 71 7.66 11.59 6.42
C LYS A 71 8.09 11.60 4.95
N ARG A 72 7.94 10.48 4.25
CA ARG A 72 8.29 10.38 2.84
C ARG A 72 7.39 11.26 1.96
N LEU A 73 6.08 11.25 2.17
CA LEU A 73 5.13 12.05 1.39
C LEU A 73 5.33 13.55 1.64
N ASN A 74 5.54 13.96 2.89
CA ASN A 74 5.84 15.34 3.25
C ASN A 74 7.13 15.84 2.60
N ASN A 75 8.20 15.04 2.62
CA ASN A 75 9.47 15.39 1.96
C ASN A 75 9.34 15.56 0.43
N GLU A 76 8.39 14.85 -0.17
CA GLU A 76 8.10 14.92 -1.60
C GLU A 76 7.04 15.98 -1.93
N ASN A 77 6.50 16.66 -0.92
CA ASN A 77 5.42 17.65 -1.02
C ASN A 77 4.18 17.10 -1.75
N ILE A 78 3.75 15.89 -1.38
CA ILE A 78 2.58 15.20 -1.94
C ILE A 78 1.45 15.22 -0.91
N ASP A 79 0.28 15.75 -1.28
CA ASP A 79 -0.91 15.71 -0.44
C ASP A 79 -1.36 14.25 -0.22
N TYR A 80 -1.88 13.96 0.97
CA TYR A 80 -2.34 12.63 1.33
C TYR A 80 -3.46 12.61 2.38
N VAL A 81 -4.12 11.47 2.50
CA VAL A 81 -5.00 11.11 3.62
C VAL A 81 -4.79 9.63 3.96
N ILE A 82 -4.74 9.33 5.26
CA ILE A 82 -4.56 7.95 5.76
C ILE A 82 -5.80 7.55 6.53
N HIS A 83 -6.33 6.36 6.23
CA HIS A 83 -7.43 5.75 6.94
C HIS A 83 -6.94 4.46 7.61
N ASP A 84 -7.20 4.34 8.90
CA ASP A 84 -6.90 3.11 9.63
C ASP A 84 -7.91 2.02 9.23
N ILE A 85 -7.39 0.82 9.01
CA ILE A 85 -8.15 -0.38 8.71
C ILE A 85 -7.92 -1.38 9.84
N ASN A 86 -8.83 -2.33 9.98
CA ASN A 86 -8.67 -3.45 10.90
C ASN A 86 -7.36 -4.22 10.62
N ASN A 87 -6.87 -4.93 11.65
CA ASN A 87 -5.72 -5.83 11.57
C ASN A 87 -4.36 -5.13 11.34
N GLY A 88 -4.20 -3.91 11.86
CA GLY A 88 -2.91 -3.19 11.83
C GLY A 88 -2.49 -2.77 10.42
N LYS A 89 -3.45 -2.48 9.55
CA LYS A 89 -3.23 -1.97 8.20
C LYS A 89 -3.79 -0.56 8.06
N ILE A 90 -3.24 0.18 7.11
CA ILE A 90 -3.69 1.53 6.78
C ILE A 90 -3.89 1.64 5.27
N ASN A 91 -4.94 2.33 4.85
CA ASN A 91 -5.09 2.79 3.48
C ASN A 91 -4.45 4.16 3.38
N VAL A 92 -3.50 4.29 2.46
CA VAL A 92 -2.79 5.54 2.19
C VAL A 92 -3.23 6.02 0.82
N TYR A 93 -3.96 7.13 0.82
CA TYR A 93 -4.31 7.85 -0.40
C TYR A 93 -3.36 9.02 -0.56
N PHE A 94 -2.72 9.15 -1.71
CA PHE A 94 -1.85 10.28 -2.00
C PHE A 94 -1.89 10.68 -3.47
N GLY A 95 -1.66 11.95 -3.75
CA GLY A 95 -1.62 12.46 -5.11
C GLY A 95 -1.96 13.94 -5.21
N GLU A 96 -2.69 14.31 -6.26
CA GLU A 96 -3.11 15.68 -6.53
C GLU A 96 -4.03 16.19 -5.41
N LYS A 97 -3.76 17.40 -4.93
CA LYS A 97 -4.46 18.01 -3.79
C LYS A 97 -5.98 17.92 -3.92
N LYS A 98 -6.50 18.30 -5.09
CA LYS A 98 -7.95 18.29 -5.37
C LYS A 98 -8.54 16.88 -5.28
N CYS A 99 -7.81 15.85 -5.74
CA CYS A 99 -8.26 14.46 -5.64
C CYS A 99 -8.25 13.98 -4.17
N VAL A 100 -7.21 14.33 -3.42
CA VAL A 100 -7.10 14.00 -2.00
C VAL A 100 -8.21 14.67 -1.18
N ASP A 101 -8.49 15.95 -1.46
CA ASP A 101 -9.55 16.69 -0.77
C ASP A 101 -10.95 16.11 -1.06
N VAL A 102 -11.18 15.57 -2.26
CA VAL A 102 -12.40 14.78 -2.55
C VAL A 102 -12.46 13.50 -1.71
N VAL A 103 -11.37 12.73 -1.64
CA VAL A 103 -11.34 11.48 -0.85
C VAL A 103 -11.60 11.74 0.64
N LYS A 104 -11.14 12.86 1.19
CA LYS A 104 -11.42 13.26 2.59
C LYS A 104 -12.93 13.41 2.89
N THR A 105 -13.76 13.60 1.87
CA THR A 105 -15.23 13.68 2.02
C THR A 105 -15.92 12.31 2.02
N PHE A 106 -15.20 11.25 1.65
CA PHE A 106 -15.75 9.89 1.53
C PHE A 106 -15.68 9.14 2.85
N SER A 107 -16.43 8.02 2.97
CA SER A 107 -16.26 7.12 4.11
C SER A 107 -14.85 6.54 4.11
N PRO A 108 -14.16 6.47 5.27
CA PRO A 108 -12.88 5.78 5.39
C PRO A 108 -12.93 4.30 4.97
N LYS A 109 -14.13 3.71 5.02
CA LYS A 109 -14.38 2.32 4.64
C LYS A 109 -14.88 2.24 3.20
N LEU A 110 -14.07 1.62 2.34
CA LEU A 110 -14.37 1.44 0.91
C LEU A 110 -15.68 0.70 0.62
N ASN A 111 -16.11 -0.20 1.52
CA ASN A 111 -17.36 -0.96 1.38
C ASN A 111 -18.62 -0.15 1.73
N GLU A 112 -18.47 1.04 2.31
CA GLU A 112 -19.56 1.94 2.68
C GLU A 112 -19.75 3.08 1.66
N LEU A 113 -18.96 3.12 0.59
CA LEU A 113 -19.11 4.12 -0.48
C LEU A 113 -20.44 3.96 -1.23
N THR A 114 -21.03 5.07 -1.66
CA THR A 114 -22.13 5.05 -2.63
C THR A 114 -21.62 4.64 -4.02
N ALA A 115 -22.54 4.26 -4.91
CA ALA A 115 -22.19 3.94 -6.30
C ALA A 115 -21.48 5.11 -6.99
N GLU A 116 -21.91 6.34 -6.72
CA GLU A 116 -21.32 7.57 -7.24
C GLU A 116 -19.92 7.80 -6.66
N GLN A 117 -19.73 7.60 -5.36
CA GLN A 117 -18.42 7.74 -4.71
C GLN A 117 -17.42 6.69 -5.22
N ASP A 118 -17.84 5.42 -5.36
CA ASP A 118 -17.04 4.35 -5.98
C ASP A 118 -16.67 4.68 -7.43
N PHE A 119 -17.62 5.24 -8.20
CA PHE A 119 -17.36 5.69 -9.56
C PHE A 119 -16.29 6.80 -9.60
N ILE A 120 -16.49 7.87 -8.81
CA ILE A 120 -15.57 9.02 -8.74
C ILE A 120 -14.17 8.54 -8.30
N LEU A 121 -14.10 7.70 -7.27
CA LEU A 121 -12.85 7.14 -6.79
C LEU A 121 -12.14 6.32 -7.89
N GLY A 122 -12.88 5.45 -8.59
CA GLY A 122 -12.31 4.64 -9.67
C GLY A 122 -11.72 5.47 -10.81
N ILE A 123 -12.40 6.56 -11.19
CA ILE A 123 -11.87 7.49 -12.21
C ILE A 123 -10.60 8.20 -11.71
N MET A 124 -10.57 8.65 -10.44
CA MET A 124 -9.36 9.30 -9.88
C MET A 124 -8.16 8.35 -9.80
N LEU A 125 -8.41 7.06 -9.56
CA LEU A 125 -7.39 6.00 -9.54
C LEU A 125 -6.91 5.59 -10.95
N GLY A 126 -7.55 6.09 -12.01
CA GLY A 126 -7.18 5.82 -13.40
C GLY A 126 -7.83 4.57 -14.00
N TYR A 127 -8.92 4.07 -13.43
CA TYR A 127 -9.68 2.99 -14.06
C TYR A 127 -10.36 3.46 -15.35
N ASP A 128 -10.56 2.51 -16.27
CA ASP A 128 -11.24 2.75 -17.53
C ASP A 128 -12.68 3.25 -17.30
N ARG A 129 -13.06 4.30 -18.03
CA ARG A 129 -14.36 4.96 -17.89
C ARG A 129 -15.52 4.02 -18.23
N VAL A 130 -15.40 3.26 -19.32
CA VAL A 130 -16.48 2.38 -19.79
C VAL A 130 -16.72 1.26 -18.78
N LYS A 131 -15.65 0.63 -18.29
CA LYS A 131 -15.73 -0.38 -17.22
C LYS A 131 -16.32 0.18 -15.92
N GLN A 132 -15.97 1.42 -15.55
CA GLN A 132 -16.58 2.06 -14.39
C GLN A 132 -18.07 2.36 -14.60
N CYS A 133 -18.51 2.72 -15.81
CA CYS A 133 -19.94 2.87 -16.12
C CYS A 133 -20.69 1.55 -15.96
N GLU A 134 -20.14 0.45 -16.49
CA GLU A 134 -20.71 -0.89 -16.32
C GLU A 134 -20.81 -1.28 -14.84
N ARG A 135 -19.74 -1.06 -14.07
CA ARG A 135 -19.69 -1.34 -12.63
C ARG A 135 -20.73 -0.51 -11.88
N TYR A 136 -20.83 0.78 -12.18
CA TYR A 136 -21.80 1.69 -11.57
C TYR A 136 -23.25 1.21 -11.78
N LEU A 137 -23.61 0.84 -13.02
CA LEU A 137 -24.96 0.33 -13.33
C LEU A 137 -25.24 -0.99 -12.60
N LYS A 138 -24.24 -1.88 -12.49
CA LYS A 138 -24.38 -3.13 -11.72
C LYS A 138 -24.63 -2.86 -10.23
N ILE A 139 -23.98 -1.85 -9.64
CA ILE A 139 -24.20 -1.47 -8.24
C ILE A 139 -25.60 -0.86 -8.07
N LYS A 140 -25.99 0.07 -8.95
CA LYS A 140 -27.33 0.70 -8.91
C LYS A 140 -28.48 -0.30 -9.07
N ASN A 141 -28.29 -1.30 -9.93
CA ASN A 141 -29.27 -2.36 -10.15
C ASN A 141 -29.19 -3.48 -9.10
N ASN A 142 -28.41 -3.28 -8.02
CA ASN A 142 -28.21 -4.24 -6.92
C ASN A 142 -27.66 -5.61 -7.35
N VAL A 143 -27.05 -5.70 -8.53
CA VAL A 143 -26.38 -6.91 -9.03
C VAL A 143 -25.10 -7.16 -8.23
N ILE A 144 -24.41 -6.09 -7.84
CA ILE A 144 -23.21 -6.14 -7.00
C ILE A 144 -23.45 -5.23 -5.79
N ARG A 145 -23.14 -5.71 -4.59
CA ARG A 145 -23.15 -4.89 -3.36
C ARG A 145 -21.72 -4.54 -2.98
N LEU A 146 -21.47 -3.27 -2.69
CA LEU A 146 -20.19 -2.83 -2.10
C LEU A 146 -20.03 -3.33 -0.66
N LYS A 147 -21.14 -3.66 0.01
CA LYS A 147 -21.16 -4.36 1.29
C LYS A 147 -20.76 -5.83 1.11
N SER A 148 -19.49 -6.17 1.33
CA SER A 148 -19.13 -7.51 1.75
C SER A 148 -19.42 -7.65 3.24
N ASN A 149 -20.31 -8.58 3.60
CA ASN A 149 -20.43 -9.01 4.98
C ASN A 149 -19.09 -9.61 5.42
N SER A 150 -18.63 -9.19 6.59
CA SER A 150 -17.69 -9.89 7.45
C SER A 150 -18.26 -11.27 7.83
N GLN A 151 -18.13 -12.25 6.93
CA GLN A 151 -18.25 -13.66 7.26
C GLN A 151 -17.08 -14.40 6.63
N LEU A 152 -16.07 -14.64 7.45
CA LEU A 152 -15.18 -15.82 7.46
C LEU A 152 -14.25 -15.63 8.67
N ASP A 153 -14.85 -15.63 9.87
CA ASP A 153 -14.20 -16.00 11.12
C ASP A 153 -15.10 -17.06 11.75
N SER A 154 -14.77 -18.32 11.47
CA SER A 154 -15.19 -19.52 12.18
C SER A 154 -13.97 -20.41 12.30
#